data_AF-A0A254RBG9-F1
#
_entry.id   AF-A0A254RBG9-F1
#
_cell.length_a   1.000
_cell.length_b   1.000
_cell.length_c   1.000
_cell.angle_alpha   90.00
_cell.angle_beta   90.00
_cell.angle_gamma   90.00
#
_symmetry.space_group_name_H-M   'P 1'
#
loop_
_entity.id
_entity.type
_entity.pdbx_description
1 polymer ?
#
loop_
_entity_poly.entity_id
_entity_poly.type
_entity_poly.pdbx_seq_one_letter_code
_entity_poly.pdbx_strand_id
1 'polypeptide(L)'
;MQKKSKIYLALTTAICGLFCGCYDGEVECYDSREYLIINILSATNIDSAIISINESQKCYLNKIRLYAKLESEEFFYDEGVNKNVTDIERCDSVEKCFFWKSAGCILGHSDKIDIDTNYISILLFDGSQEKIISIDKPFSSNNMINIIPESDTAEWFGYKENPIRPFFDVFDSPASSNRAGCYDGYCVAMLPMADNDFCYDK
;
A
#
# COMPACT_ATOMS: atom_id res chain seq x y z
N MET A 1 -41.66 15.93 -41.35
CA MET A 1 -41.33 15.68 -39.93
C MET A 1 -42.10 14.45 -39.45
N GLN A 2 -41.45 13.30 -39.34
CA GLN A 2 -42.08 12.06 -38.87
C GLN A 2 -42.34 12.13 -37.36
N LYS A 3 -43.60 11.91 -36.95
CA LYS A 3 -43.99 11.70 -35.55
C LYS A 3 -43.32 10.42 -35.04
N LYS A 4 -42.17 10.55 -34.36
CA LYS A 4 -41.59 9.44 -33.59
C LYS A 4 -42.64 9.00 -32.56
N SER A 5 -43.14 7.78 -32.71
CA SER A 5 -44.18 7.21 -31.85
C SER A 5 -43.68 7.17 -30.41
N LYS A 6 -44.49 7.67 -29.46
CA LYS A 6 -44.19 7.63 -28.01
C LYS A 6 -43.90 6.21 -27.50
N ILE A 7 -44.34 5.20 -28.24
CA ILE A 7 -44.07 3.78 -27.99
C ILE A 7 -42.57 3.45 -28.14
N TYR A 8 -41.87 4.06 -29.10
CA TYR A 8 -40.43 3.84 -29.30
C TYR A 8 -39.57 4.39 -28.16
N LEU A 9 -40.01 5.50 -27.55
CA LEU A 9 -39.33 6.09 -26.39
C LEU A 9 -39.54 5.23 -25.14
N ALA A 10 -40.74 4.70 -24.92
CA ALA A 10 -41.01 3.82 -23.79
C ALA A 10 -40.27 2.47 -23.90
N LEU A 11 -40.17 1.90 -25.10
CA LEU A 11 -39.42 0.66 -25.34
C LEU A 11 -37.91 0.82 -25.18
N THR A 12 -37.34 1.98 -25.55
CA THR A 12 -35.91 2.25 -25.34
C THR A 12 -35.58 2.44 -23.85
N THR A 13 -36.44 3.10 -23.07
CA THR A 13 -36.23 3.22 -21.61
C THR A 13 -36.34 1.89 -20.88
N ALA A 14 -37.28 1.02 -21.28
CA ALA A 14 -37.43 -0.32 -20.68
C ALA A 14 -36.25 -1.24 -21.02
N ILE A 15 -35.72 -1.16 -22.24
CA ILE A 15 -34.54 -1.94 -22.66
C ILE A 15 -33.28 -1.40 -21.99
N CYS A 16 -33.09 -0.09 -21.84
CA CYS A 16 -31.98 0.46 -21.06
C CYS A 16 -32.06 0.09 -19.57
N GLY A 17 -33.26 -0.02 -18.98
CA GLY A 17 -33.43 -0.50 -17.60
C GLY A 17 -33.14 -1.99 -17.40
N LEU A 18 -33.24 -2.80 -18.46
CA LEU A 18 -32.94 -4.24 -18.44
C LEU A 18 -31.47 -4.57 -18.73
N PHE A 19 -30.74 -3.67 -19.41
CA PHE A 19 -29.33 -3.87 -19.77
C PHE A 19 -28.34 -2.96 -19.00
N CYS A 20 -28.81 -1.94 -18.28
CA CYS A 20 -28.06 -1.38 -17.15
C CYS A 20 -28.14 -2.37 -16.00
N GLY A 21 -27.47 -3.53 -16.16
CA GLY A 21 -27.34 -4.53 -15.12
C GLY A 21 -26.84 -3.84 -13.85
N CYS A 22 -27.71 -3.80 -12.84
CA CYS A 22 -27.28 -3.61 -11.47
C CYS A 22 -26.17 -4.64 -11.26
N TYR A 23 -24.95 -4.17 -11.02
CA TYR A 23 -23.94 -5.02 -10.44
C TYR A 23 -24.48 -5.42 -9.06
N ASP A 24 -25.13 -6.58 -9.00
CA ASP A 24 -25.70 -7.17 -7.78
C ASP A 24 -24.59 -7.83 -6.94
N GLY A 25 -23.33 -7.42 -7.16
CA GLY A 25 -22.17 -7.96 -6.49
C GLY A 25 -22.37 -7.86 -5.00
N GLU A 26 -22.60 -9.01 -4.36
CA GLU A 26 -22.61 -9.07 -2.91
C GLU A 26 -21.23 -8.64 -2.44
N VAL A 27 -21.17 -7.52 -1.74
CA VAL A 27 -19.93 -7.04 -1.14
C VAL A 27 -19.86 -7.62 0.26
N GLU A 28 -18.73 -8.25 0.58
CA GLU A 28 -18.41 -8.69 1.93
C GLU A 28 -17.41 -7.71 2.55
N CYS A 29 -17.82 -7.08 3.65
CA CYS A 29 -17.00 -6.12 4.37
C CYS A 29 -16.54 -6.72 5.69
N TYR A 30 -15.26 -6.54 5.99
CA TYR A 30 -14.63 -6.96 7.23
C TYR A 30 -14.11 -5.75 7.98
N ASP A 31 -14.15 -5.81 9.31
CA ASP A 31 -13.68 -4.74 10.17
C ASP A 31 -12.15 -4.58 10.02
N SER A 32 -11.69 -3.35 9.76
CA SER A 32 -10.27 -2.98 9.66
C SER A 32 -9.45 -3.39 10.90
N ARG A 33 -10.10 -3.53 12.06
CA ARG A 33 -9.49 -4.05 13.29
C ARG A 33 -9.10 -5.51 13.20
N GLU A 34 -9.46 -6.20 12.13
CA GLU A 34 -9.00 -7.56 11.85
C GLU A 34 -7.76 -7.58 10.94
N TYR A 35 -7.30 -6.40 10.50
CA TYR A 35 -6.21 -6.27 9.54
C TYR A 35 -4.96 -5.65 10.14
N LEU A 36 -3.83 -6.04 9.55
CA LEU A 36 -2.51 -5.47 9.76
C LEU A 36 -1.85 -5.28 8.40
N ILE A 37 -1.40 -4.08 8.11
CA ILE A 37 -0.66 -3.79 6.88
C ILE A 37 0.80 -3.58 7.26
N ILE A 38 1.71 -4.30 6.61
CA ILE A 38 3.15 -4.14 6.85
C ILE A 38 3.79 -3.72 5.53
N ASN A 39 4.43 -2.55 5.53
CA ASN A 39 5.18 -2.04 4.41
C ASN A 39 6.65 -1.86 4.77
N ILE A 40 7.51 -2.22 3.84
CA ILE A 40 8.92 -1.88 3.85
C ILE A 40 9.11 -0.76 2.83
N LEU A 41 9.60 0.39 3.30
CA LEU A 41 9.82 1.58 2.49
C LEU A 41 11.31 1.91 2.50
N SER A 42 11.91 2.12 1.33
CA SER A 42 13.33 2.50 1.23
C SER A 42 13.59 3.43 0.06
N ALA A 43 14.49 4.39 0.24
CA ALA A 43 15.06 5.19 -0.83
C ALA A 43 16.27 4.47 -1.49
N THR A 44 16.67 3.32 -0.93
CA THR A 44 17.71 2.44 -1.46
C THR A 44 17.11 1.15 -2.02
N ASN A 45 17.94 0.17 -2.34
CA ASN A 45 17.46 -1.03 -3.01
C ASN A 45 16.74 -2.01 -2.05
N ILE A 46 15.66 -2.60 -2.54
CA ILE A 46 14.95 -3.73 -1.95
C ILE A 46 14.60 -4.63 -3.11
N ASP A 47 15.04 -5.89 -3.07
CA ASP A 47 14.70 -6.86 -4.12
C ASP A 47 13.51 -7.72 -3.69
N SER A 48 13.58 -8.23 -2.45
CA SER A 48 12.49 -9.01 -1.88
C SER A 48 12.56 -9.04 -0.36
N ALA A 49 11.47 -9.47 0.27
CA ALA A 49 11.43 -9.70 1.70
C ALA A 49 10.55 -10.90 2.07
N ILE A 50 10.88 -11.59 3.16
CA ILE A 50 9.99 -12.54 3.82
C ILE A 50 9.59 -11.94 5.17
N ILE A 51 8.30 -11.86 5.43
CA ILE A 51 7.77 -11.42 6.73
C ILE A 51 7.24 -12.65 7.47
N SER A 52 7.78 -12.85 8.67
CA SER A 52 7.36 -13.88 9.60
C SER A 52 6.80 -13.25 10.86
N ILE A 53 5.71 -13.83 11.35
CA ILE A 53 5.05 -13.45 12.60
C ILE A 53 5.03 -14.69 13.48
N ASN A 54 5.63 -14.61 14.67
CA ASN A 54 5.84 -15.76 15.57
C ASN A 54 6.47 -16.95 14.84
N GLU A 55 7.56 -16.69 14.11
CA GLU A 55 8.31 -17.70 13.35
C GLU A 55 7.53 -18.33 12.17
N SER A 56 6.24 -18.01 12.00
CA SER A 56 5.45 -18.43 10.86
C SER A 56 5.57 -17.41 9.74
N GLN A 57 6.09 -17.84 8.58
CA GLN A 57 6.09 -17.03 7.38
C GLN A 57 4.65 -16.69 6.97
N LYS A 58 4.37 -15.39 6.84
CA LYS A 58 3.07 -14.87 6.40
C LYS A 58 3.14 -14.28 5.00
N CYS A 59 4.23 -13.59 4.67
CA CYS A 59 4.35 -12.90 3.39
C CYS A 59 5.68 -13.22 2.72
N TYR A 60 5.62 -13.34 1.39
CA TYR A 60 6.78 -13.24 0.52
C TYR A 60 6.56 -12.08 -0.45
N LEU A 61 7.39 -11.05 -0.32
CA LEU A 61 7.30 -9.80 -1.04
C LEU A 61 8.35 -9.80 -2.15
N ASN A 62 7.95 -10.09 -3.38
CA ASN A 62 8.82 -10.02 -4.57
C ASN A 62 8.31 -9.01 -5.62
N LYS A 63 7.22 -8.31 -5.30
CA LYS A 63 6.67 -7.22 -6.12
C LYS A 63 6.98 -5.92 -5.44
N ILE A 64 8.03 -5.26 -5.93
CA ILE A 64 8.47 -3.95 -5.44
C ILE A 64 7.79 -2.88 -6.27
N ARG A 65 7.04 -1.99 -5.62
CA ARG A 65 6.51 -0.79 -6.25
C ARG A 65 7.57 0.29 -6.22
N LEU A 66 7.74 0.97 -7.34
CA LEU A 66 8.62 2.13 -7.46
C LEU A 66 7.76 3.38 -7.53
N TYR A 67 7.99 4.27 -6.58
CA TYR A 67 7.40 5.59 -6.54
C TYR A 67 8.49 6.58 -6.93
N ALA A 68 8.31 7.36 -8.01
CA ALA A 68 9.28 8.34 -8.47
C ALA A 68 8.71 9.75 -8.41
N LYS A 69 9.56 10.74 -8.12
CA LYS A 69 9.19 12.16 -8.09
C LYS A 69 10.22 13.00 -8.84
N LEU A 70 9.73 13.85 -9.74
CA LEU A 70 10.55 14.90 -10.38
C LEU A 70 10.78 16.06 -9.40
N GLU A 71 11.89 16.78 -9.55
CA GLU A 71 12.20 17.94 -8.69
C GLU A 71 11.09 19.00 -8.67
N SER A 72 10.35 19.14 -9.77
CA SER A 72 9.24 20.09 -9.91
C SER A 72 7.91 19.62 -9.31
N GLU A 73 7.82 18.39 -8.82
CA GLU A 73 6.58 17.77 -8.37
C GLU A 73 6.54 17.57 -6.86
N GLU A 74 5.35 17.67 -6.28
CA GLU A 74 5.14 17.54 -4.84
C GLU A 74 4.91 16.08 -4.40
N PHE A 75 4.39 15.24 -5.31
CA PHE A 75 3.98 13.86 -5.04
C PHE A 75 4.73 12.85 -5.91
N PHE A 76 4.82 11.62 -5.43
CA PHE A 76 5.42 10.52 -6.16
C PHE A 76 4.38 9.75 -6.97
N TYR A 77 4.79 9.28 -8.14
CA TYR A 77 3.96 8.48 -9.04
C TYR A 77 4.32 7.00 -8.95
N ASP A 78 3.32 6.12 -8.90
CA ASP A 78 3.53 4.67 -8.99
C ASP A 78 3.86 4.28 -10.44
N GLU A 79 5.13 3.99 -10.70
CA GLU A 79 5.65 3.61 -12.01
C GLU A 79 5.12 2.23 -12.47
N GLY A 80 4.66 1.37 -11.53
CA GLY A 80 4.16 0.03 -11.85
C GLY A 80 2.73 0.00 -12.41
N VAL A 81 1.94 1.03 -12.15
CA VAL A 81 0.53 1.16 -12.60
C VAL A 81 0.44 1.86 -13.96
N ASN A 82 1.41 2.71 -14.30
CA ASN A 82 1.40 3.56 -15.49
C ASN A 82 2.08 2.90 -16.71
N LYS A 83 1.59 1.73 -17.14
CA LYS A 83 2.11 1.01 -18.34
C LYS A 83 2.00 1.77 -19.67
N ASN A 84 1.21 2.85 -19.72
CA ASN A 84 0.99 3.65 -20.92
C ASN A 84 1.90 4.86 -21.03
N VAL A 85 2.75 5.11 -20.04
CA VAL A 85 3.76 6.14 -20.20
C VAL A 85 5.06 5.47 -20.60
N THR A 86 5.52 5.82 -21.79
CA THR A 86 6.87 5.53 -22.31
C THR A 86 7.92 6.39 -21.56
N ASP A 87 7.70 6.61 -20.27
CA ASP A 87 8.42 7.47 -19.34
C ASP A 87 9.64 6.80 -18.71
N ILE A 88 10.16 5.75 -19.37
CA ILE A 88 11.60 5.45 -19.21
C ILE A 88 12.41 6.74 -19.47
N GLU A 89 11.88 7.68 -20.26
CA GLU A 89 12.44 9.02 -20.49
C GLU A 89 12.21 10.09 -19.39
N ARG A 90 11.29 9.92 -18.42
CA ARG A 90 11.07 10.96 -17.38
C ARG A 90 12.19 11.03 -16.36
N CYS A 91 12.84 9.90 -16.11
CA CYS A 91 14.00 9.77 -15.23
C CYS A 91 15.18 9.11 -15.95
N ASP A 92 15.42 9.49 -17.21
CA ASP A 92 16.50 9.00 -18.07
C ASP A 92 17.91 9.10 -17.45
N SER A 93 18.06 9.88 -16.38
CA SER A 93 19.18 9.78 -15.44
C SER A 93 18.65 9.61 -14.03
N VAL A 94 18.86 8.42 -13.47
CA VAL A 94 18.62 8.06 -12.05
C VAL A 94 19.28 9.07 -11.07
N GLU A 95 20.21 9.90 -11.56
CA GLU A 95 20.86 10.97 -10.80
C GLU A 95 19.99 12.20 -10.47
N LYS A 96 18.76 12.33 -11.01
CA LYS A 96 17.92 13.54 -10.80
C LYS A 96 16.54 13.30 -10.20
N CYS A 97 16.10 12.04 -10.07
CA CYS A 97 14.79 11.73 -9.50
C CYS A 97 14.95 11.11 -8.13
N PHE A 98 14.24 11.66 -7.14
CA PHE A 98 14.11 10.97 -5.85
C PHE A 98 13.08 9.86 -6.01
N PHE A 99 13.34 8.69 -5.43
CA PHE A 99 12.42 7.56 -5.48
C PHE A 99 12.24 6.90 -4.12
N TRP A 100 11.06 6.27 -3.94
CA TRP A 100 10.77 5.34 -2.87
C TRP A 100 10.43 3.98 -3.46
N LYS A 101 11.05 2.93 -2.94
CA LYS A 101 10.63 1.55 -3.17
C LYS A 101 9.74 1.12 -2.02
N SER A 102 8.65 0.42 -2.35
CA SER A 102 7.72 -0.12 -1.39
C SER A 102 7.44 -1.58 -1.66
N ALA A 103 7.48 -2.37 -0.59
CA ALA A 103 7.03 -3.76 -0.59
C ALA A 103 6.04 -3.93 0.57
N GLY A 104 4.81 -4.33 0.26
CA GLY A 104 3.71 -4.35 1.23
C GLY A 104 3.01 -5.69 1.32
N CYS A 105 2.56 -6.04 2.52
CA CYS A 105 1.67 -7.16 2.79
C CYS A 105 0.44 -6.68 3.54
N ILE A 106 -0.73 -7.20 3.17
CA ILE A 106 -1.96 -7.05 3.94
C ILE A 106 -2.24 -8.40 4.56
N LEU A 107 -2.45 -8.39 5.87
CA LEU A 107 -2.75 -9.54 6.68
C LEU A 107 -4.10 -9.33 7.34
N GLY A 108 -4.99 -10.31 7.32
CA GLY A 108 -6.38 -10.14 7.74
C GLY A 108 -7.03 -11.37 8.35
N HIS A 109 -8.36 -11.39 8.30
CA HIS A 109 -9.23 -12.41 8.89
C HIS A 109 -8.80 -13.86 8.58
N SER A 110 -8.46 -14.14 7.33
CA SER A 110 -8.08 -15.50 6.89
C SER A 110 -6.72 -15.97 7.41
N ASP A 111 -5.85 -15.05 7.85
CA ASP A 111 -4.46 -15.35 8.19
C ASP A 111 -4.27 -15.85 9.63
N LYS A 112 -5.36 -15.89 10.42
CA LYS A 112 -5.45 -16.37 11.81
C LYS A 112 -4.30 -15.83 12.66
N ILE A 113 -4.09 -14.52 12.62
CA ILE A 113 -2.97 -13.88 13.30
C ILE A 113 -3.43 -13.48 14.68
N ASP A 114 -2.78 -14.02 15.69
CA ASP A 114 -2.94 -13.56 17.07
C ASP A 114 -2.09 -12.30 17.25
N ILE A 115 -2.55 -11.15 16.73
CA ILE A 115 -1.73 -9.93 16.60
C ILE A 115 -1.24 -9.41 17.97
N ASP A 116 -1.92 -9.79 19.06
CA ASP A 116 -1.67 -9.32 20.42
C ASP A 116 -0.42 -9.93 21.11
N THR A 117 0.30 -10.86 20.49
CA THR A 117 1.45 -11.55 21.13
C THR A 117 2.78 -11.53 20.36
N ASN A 118 2.95 -10.67 19.35
CA ASN A 118 3.85 -11.05 18.26
C ASN A 118 5.20 -10.35 18.13
N TYR A 119 6.21 -11.19 17.93
CA TYR A 119 7.51 -10.87 17.37
C TYR A 119 7.43 -10.88 15.84
N ILE A 120 7.80 -9.76 15.20
CA ILE A 120 7.92 -9.69 13.74
C ILE A 120 9.39 -9.89 13.38
N SER A 121 9.66 -10.85 12.49
CA SER A 121 10.97 -11.03 11.87
C SER A 121 10.87 -10.82 10.37
N ILE A 122 11.80 -10.06 9.82
CA ILE A 122 11.87 -9.77 8.39
C ILE A 122 13.21 -10.22 7.87
N LEU A 123 13.17 -11.08 6.86
CA LEU A 123 14.33 -11.42 6.07
C LEU A 123 14.31 -10.58 4.79
N LEU A 124 15.18 -9.58 4.70
CA LEU A 124 15.27 -8.65 3.59
C LEU A 124 16.43 -9.03 2.68
N PHE A 125 16.20 -8.93 1.37
CA PHE A 125 17.21 -9.15 0.34
C PHE A 125 17.45 -7.86 -0.45
N ASP A 126 18.73 -7.49 -0.57
CA ASP A 126 19.25 -6.43 -1.41
C ASP A 126 20.43 -6.97 -2.23
N GLY A 127 20.17 -7.36 -3.47
CA GLY A 127 21.11 -8.05 -4.33
C GLY A 127 21.57 -9.38 -3.71
N SER A 128 22.87 -9.47 -3.43
CA SER A 128 23.46 -10.62 -2.73
C SER A 128 23.49 -10.47 -1.21
N GLN A 129 23.04 -9.33 -0.67
CA GLN A 129 23.03 -9.09 0.76
C GLN A 129 21.71 -9.55 1.37
N GLU A 130 21.82 -10.21 2.50
CA GLU A 130 20.71 -10.68 3.32
C GLU A 130 20.77 -9.96 4.66
N LYS A 131 19.63 -9.47 5.13
CA LYS A 131 19.52 -8.80 6.42
C LYS A 131 18.30 -9.29 7.17
N ILE A 132 18.50 -9.64 8.44
CA ILE A 132 17.41 -9.99 9.35
C ILE A 132 17.10 -8.74 10.19
N ILE A 133 15.82 -8.44 10.30
CA ILE A 133 15.28 -7.36 11.14
C ILE A 133 14.35 -8.02 12.15
N SER A 134 14.66 -7.84 13.43
CA SER A 134 13.97 -8.48 14.54
C SER A 134 13.25 -7.42 15.37
N ILE A 135 11.93 -7.35 15.22
CA ILE A 135 11.11 -6.37 15.92
C ILE A 135 10.38 -7.06 17.07
N ASP A 136 10.97 -6.91 18.26
CA ASP A 136 10.43 -7.43 19.51
C ASP A 136 9.51 -6.40 20.18
N LYS A 137 8.36 -6.17 19.55
CA LYS A 137 7.34 -5.27 20.07
C LYS A 137 5.96 -5.75 19.66
N PRO A 138 4.99 -5.79 20.59
CA PRO A 138 3.61 -6.10 20.23
C PRO A 138 3.06 -5.00 19.32
N PHE A 139 2.45 -5.44 18.23
CA PHE A 139 1.66 -4.59 17.36
C PHE A 139 0.20 -4.86 17.64
N SER A 140 -0.67 -3.87 17.50
CA SER A 140 -2.10 -4.14 17.47
C SER A 140 -2.57 -4.20 16.03
N SER A 141 -3.60 -5.00 15.80
CA SER A 141 -4.40 -4.88 14.59
C SER A 141 -4.97 -3.46 14.47
N ASN A 142 -5.57 -3.13 13.32
CA ASN A 142 -5.97 -1.77 12.96
C ASN A 142 -4.80 -0.80 12.72
N ASN A 143 -3.61 -1.32 12.44
CA ASN A 143 -2.46 -0.49 12.11
C ASN A 143 -1.84 -0.87 10.79
N MET A 144 -1.32 0.15 10.14
CA MET A 144 -0.28 0.03 9.17
C MET A 144 1.09 0.29 9.81
N ILE A 145 2.02 -0.61 9.53
CA ILE A 145 3.39 -0.59 10.01
C ILE A 145 4.29 -0.29 8.82
N ASN A 146 4.95 0.86 8.84
CA ASN A 146 6.00 1.19 7.90
C ASN A 146 7.36 0.89 8.54
N ILE A 147 8.19 0.15 7.83
CA ILE A 147 9.53 -0.27 8.25
C ILE A 147 10.50 0.36 7.29
N ILE A 148 11.33 1.26 7.80
CA ILE A 148 12.09 2.23 7.00
C ILE A 148 13.56 2.17 7.44
N PRO A 149 14.55 2.05 6.53
CA PRO A 149 15.96 2.15 6.91
C PRO A 149 16.21 3.42 7.73
N GLU A 150 17.00 3.32 8.80
CA GLU A 150 17.34 4.47 9.66
C GLU A 150 17.88 5.65 8.85
N SER A 151 18.67 5.39 7.81
CA SER A 151 19.21 6.38 6.88
C SER A 151 18.14 7.23 6.17
N ASP A 152 16.96 6.66 5.97
CA ASP A 152 15.91 7.27 5.14
C ASP A 152 14.84 7.95 5.99
N THR A 153 14.89 7.76 7.32
CA THR A 153 13.84 8.23 8.25
C THR A 153 13.75 9.74 8.36
N ALA A 154 14.88 10.45 8.28
CA ALA A 154 14.89 11.91 8.34
C ALA A 154 14.07 12.52 7.19
N GLU A 155 14.24 11.96 6.00
CA GLU A 155 13.50 12.35 4.80
C GLU A 155 12.02 11.92 4.92
N TRP A 156 11.75 10.65 5.21
CA TRP A 156 10.38 10.13 5.33
C TRP A 156 9.54 10.91 6.34
N PHE A 157 10.06 11.14 7.54
CA PHE A 157 9.32 11.88 8.58
C PHE A 157 9.30 13.40 8.39
N GLY A 158 10.04 13.92 7.41
CA GLY A 158 9.98 15.34 7.02
C GLY A 158 8.73 15.70 6.22
N TYR A 159 8.09 14.71 5.60
CA TYR A 159 6.89 14.92 4.79
C TYR A 159 5.67 15.25 5.65
N LYS A 160 5.05 16.40 5.36
CA LYS A 160 3.79 16.85 6.00
C LYS A 160 2.58 16.13 5.45
N GLU A 161 2.59 15.79 4.17
CA GLU A 161 1.56 14.99 3.51
C GLU A 161 2.20 13.68 3.05
N ASN A 162 1.45 12.58 3.00
CA ASN A 162 2.00 11.32 2.51
C ASN A 162 2.45 11.47 1.04
N PRO A 163 3.75 11.36 0.76
CA PRO A 163 4.29 11.65 -0.56
C PRO A 163 3.96 10.56 -1.60
N ILE A 164 3.55 9.35 -1.17
CA ILE A 164 3.19 8.22 -2.05
C ILE A 164 1.66 8.10 -2.29
N ARG A 165 0.90 9.21 -2.09
CA ARG A 165 -0.51 9.37 -2.51
C ARG A 165 -0.66 9.30 -4.04
N PRO A 166 -1.86 8.96 -4.61
CA PRO A 166 -3.20 9.07 -4.00
C PRO A 166 -3.94 7.75 -3.73
N PHE A 167 -3.33 6.58 -3.91
CA PHE A 167 -4.12 5.34 -4.00
C PHE A 167 -4.65 4.77 -2.67
N PHE A 168 -4.35 5.42 -1.55
CA PHE A 168 -4.74 4.94 -0.22
C PHE A 168 -5.04 6.14 0.68
N ASP A 169 -6.32 6.48 0.83
CA ASP A 169 -6.81 7.51 1.77
C ASP A 169 -6.56 7.15 3.25
N VAL A 170 -6.05 5.95 3.52
CA VAL A 170 -5.62 5.47 4.84
C VAL A 170 -4.41 6.21 5.44
N PHE A 171 -3.87 7.25 4.79
CA PHE A 171 -2.73 8.01 5.30
C PHE A 171 -2.84 9.51 5.08
N ASP A 172 -2.66 10.27 6.16
CA ASP A 172 -2.52 11.73 6.10
C ASP A 172 -1.06 12.17 6.02
N SER A 173 -0.23 11.79 7.00
CA SER A 173 1.08 12.42 7.20
C SER A 173 2.12 11.48 7.84
N PRO A 174 3.26 11.23 7.19
CA PRO A 174 4.39 10.55 7.81
C PRO A 174 4.84 11.23 9.11
N ALA A 175 4.81 12.56 9.17
CA ALA A 175 5.19 13.33 10.34
C ALA A 175 4.27 13.11 11.57
N SER A 176 3.01 12.69 11.37
CA SER A 176 2.08 12.37 12.47
C SER A 176 2.13 10.91 12.93
N SER A 177 2.94 10.07 12.29
CA SER A 177 3.06 8.66 12.65
C SER A 177 3.62 8.44 14.07
N ASN A 178 3.14 7.38 14.73
CA ASN A 178 3.67 6.96 16.02
C ASN A 178 4.97 6.16 15.82
N ARG A 179 6.10 6.71 16.22
CA ARG A 179 7.41 6.06 16.08
C ARG A 179 7.57 4.97 17.13
N ALA A 180 7.64 3.72 16.70
CA ALA A 180 7.65 2.56 17.57
C ALA A 180 9.05 2.12 18.01
N GLY A 181 10.11 2.77 17.52
CA GLY A 181 11.51 2.47 17.80
C GLY A 181 12.28 2.10 16.52
N CYS A 182 13.58 1.87 16.64
CA CYS A 182 14.43 1.37 15.56
C CYS A 182 15.15 0.09 15.99
N TYR A 183 15.22 -0.86 15.07
CA TYR A 183 15.63 -2.25 15.27
C TYR A 183 16.50 -2.65 14.08
N ASP A 184 17.71 -3.11 14.35
CA ASP A 184 18.65 -3.58 13.33
C ASP A 184 18.87 -2.59 12.17
N GLY A 185 18.89 -1.28 12.44
CA GLY A 185 19.06 -0.25 11.41
C GLY A 185 17.79 0.09 10.63
N TYR A 186 16.61 -0.30 11.12
CA TYR A 186 15.30 0.06 10.56
C TYR A 186 14.39 0.65 11.63
N CYS A 187 13.80 1.80 11.36
CA CYS A 187 12.78 2.39 12.22
C CYS A 187 11.37 1.96 11.82
N VAL A 188 10.54 1.79 12.83
CA VAL A 188 9.17 1.35 12.71
C VAL A 188 8.24 2.52 13.00
N ALA A 189 7.35 2.82 12.05
CA ALA A 189 6.32 3.84 12.18
C ALA A 189 4.94 3.18 12.10
N MET A 190 4.10 3.46 13.09
CA MET A 190 2.74 2.93 13.15
C MET A 190 1.75 4.04 12.79
N LEU A 191 0.81 3.69 11.94
CA LEU A 191 -0.25 4.55 11.44
C LEU A 191 -1.57 3.81 11.66
N PRO A 192 -2.49 4.32 12.50
CA PRO A 192 -3.83 3.78 12.59
C PRO A 192 -4.48 3.77 11.20
N MET A 193 -5.17 2.71 10.85
CA MET A 193 -5.94 2.70 9.60
C MET A 193 -7.09 3.73 9.72
N ALA A 194 -7.24 4.58 8.71
CA ALA A 194 -8.30 5.58 8.69
C ALA A 194 -9.66 4.97 8.33
N ASP A 195 -9.66 3.94 7.48
CA ASP A 195 -10.86 3.23 7.05
C ASP A 195 -11.29 2.22 8.11
N ASN A 196 -12.60 2.19 8.40
CA ASN A 196 -13.14 1.27 9.40
C ASN A 196 -13.35 -0.14 8.86
N ASP A 197 -13.53 -0.32 7.55
CA ASP A 197 -13.89 -1.60 6.93
C ASP A 197 -13.13 -1.82 5.61
N PHE A 198 -12.75 -3.07 5.33
CA PHE A 198 -12.28 -3.54 4.02
C PHE A 198 -13.36 -4.35 3.33
N CYS A 199 -13.84 -3.85 2.19
CA CYS A 199 -14.92 -4.46 1.43
C CYS A 199 -14.39 -5.12 0.16
N TYR A 200 -14.81 -6.35 -0.09
CA TYR A 200 -14.44 -7.16 -1.25
C TYR A 200 -15.69 -7.59 -2.01
N ASP A 201 -15.59 -7.63 -3.33
CA ASP A 201 -16.59 -8.30 -4.15
C ASP A 201 -16.50 -9.82 -3.89
N LYS A 202 -17.64 -10.47 -3.65
CA LYS A 202 -17.72 -11.94 -3.51
C LYS A 202 -17.52 -12.68 -4.82
#